data_AF-A0A972X1C8-F1
#
_entry.id   AF-A0A972X1C8-F1
#
_cell.length_a   1.000
_cell.length_b   1.000
_cell.length_c   1.000
_cell.angle_alpha   90.00
_cell.angle_beta   90.00
_cell.angle_gamma   90.00
#
_symmetry.space_group_name_H-M   'P 1'
#
loop_
_entity.id
_entity.type
_entity.pdbx_description
1 polymer ?
#
loop_
_entity_poly.entity_id
_entity_poly.type
_entity_poly.pdbx_seq_one_letter_code
_entity_poly.pdbx_strand_id
1 'polypeptide(L)' 'MIITGANDRTLIIIPKGEKLVATLTRHVTELGLKGGLISGLGALIHVELGYYHLEEKQYLRRTFSTMD' A
#
# COMPACT_ATOMS: atom_id res chain seq x y z
N MET A 1 -14.01 -2.01 -0.79
CA MET A 1 -14.85 -2.12 -2.01
C MET A 1 -13.94 -2.11 -3.22
N ILE A 2 -14.13 -3.04 -4.16
CA ILE A 2 -13.40 -3.07 -5.43
C ILE A 2 -14.37 -2.68 -6.54
N ILE A 3 -13.99 -1.72 -7.37
CA ILE A 3 -14.73 -1.34 -8.56
C ILE A 3 -13.80 -1.55 -9.75
N THR A 4 -14.12 -2.51 -10.61
CA THR A 4 -13.41 -2.71 -11.87
C THR A 4 -13.98 -1.74 -12.92
N GLY A 5 -13.12 -0.89 -13.47
CA GLY A 5 -13.47 0.06 -14.53
C GLY A 5 -13.19 -0.50 -15.93
N ALA A 6 -13.44 0.32 -16.96
CA ALA A 6 -13.02 0.02 -18.32
C ALA A 6 -11.49 0.18 -18.48
N ASN A 7 -10.89 -0.62 -19.36
CA ASN A 7 -9.47 -0.57 -19.75
C ASN A 7 -8.47 -0.90 -18.63
N ASP A 8 -8.58 -2.10 -18.05
CA ASP A 8 -7.61 -2.69 -17.09
C ASP A 8 -7.33 -1.82 -15.85
N ARG A 9 -8.31 -1.00 -15.45
CA ARG A 9 -8.23 -0.14 -14.27
C ARG A 9 -9.11 -0.68 -13.15
N THR A 10 -8.55 -0.79 -11.96
CA THR A 10 -9.27 -1.21 -10.75
C THR A 10 -9.18 -0.10 -9.72
N LEU A 11 -10.34 0.35 -9.22
CA LEU A 11 -10.42 1.22 -8.06
C LEU A 11 -10.59 0.37 -6.80
N ILE A 12 -9.69 0.56 -5.85
CA ILE A 12 -9.71 -0.14 -4.55
C ILE A 12 -9.95 0.88 -3.45
N ILE A 13 -11.05 0.71 -2.70
CA ILE A 13 -11.35 1.49 -1.51
C ILE A 13 -11.07 0.63 -0.29
N ILE A 14 -10.09 1.07 0.49
CA ILE A 14 -9.58 0.37 1.66
C ILE A 14 -10.36 0.84 2.90
N PRO A 15 -10.98 -0.08 3.67
CA PRO A 15 -11.68 0.27 4.89
C PRO A 15 -10.76 0.89 5.95
N LYS A 16 -11.32 1.78 6.77
CA LYS A 16 -10.61 2.37 7.92
C LYS A 16 -10.10 1.26 8.85
N GLY A 17 -8.85 1.38 9.27
CA GLY A 17 -8.21 0.44 10.20
C GLY A 17 -7.52 -0.76 9.54
N GLU A 18 -7.68 -0.94 8.22
CA GLU A 18 -6.92 -1.96 7.50
C GLU A 18 -5.46 -1.56 7.25
N LYS A 19 -4.57 -2.56 7.19
CA LYS A 19 -3.16 -2.38 6.82
C LYS A 19 -3.06 -2.22 5.30
N LEU A 20 -2.85 -0.98 4.84
CA LEU A 20 -2.75 -0.59 3.43
C LEU A 20 -2.06 -1.62 2.52
N VAL A 21 -0.79 -1.93 2.79
CA VAL A 21 0.01 -2.83 1.94
C VAL A 21 -0.55 -4.25 1.94
N ALA A 22 -0.94 -4.79 3.09
CA ALA A 22 -1.48 -6.14 3.19
C ALA A 22 -2.82 -6.29 2.42
N THR A 23 -3.70 -5.29 2.53
CA THR A 23 -4.97 -5.25 1.81
C THR A 23 -4.76 -5.19 0.30
N LEU A 24 -3.84 -4.35 -0.18
CA LEU A 24 -3.48 -4.27 -1.60
C LEU A 24 -2.88 -5.59 -2.11
N THR A 25 -1.93 -6.18 -1.38
CA THR A 25 -1.31 -7.46 -1.76
C THR A 25 -2.35 -8.58 -1.88
N ARG A 26 -3.28 -8.67 -0.93
CA ARG A 26 -4.38 -9.65 -0.96
C ARG A 26 -5.20 -9.48 -2.23
N HIS A 27 -5.66 -8.27 -2.54
CA HIS A 27 -6.49 -8.00 -3.70
C HIS A 27 -5.78 -8.25 -5.04
N VAL A 28 -4.53 -7.83 -5.18
CA VAL A 28 -3.73 -8.10 -6.38
C VAL A 28 -3.56 -9.60 -6.61
N THR A 29 -3.36 -10.36 -5.53
CA THR A 29 -3.22 -11.82 -5.57
C THR A 29 -4.54 -12.49 -5.97
N GLU A 30 -5.65 -12.11 -5.34
CA GLU A 30 -6.99 -12.66 -5.61
C GLU A 30 -7.46 -12.39 -7.04
N LEU A 31 -7.12 -11.24 -7.60
CA LEU A 31 -7.45 -10.86 -8.98
C LEU A 31 -6.50 -11.48 -10.02
N GLY A 32 -5.45 -12.19 -9.59
CA GLY A 32 -4.47 -12.81 -10.50
C GLY A 32 -3.60 -11.80 -11.25
N LEU A 33 -3.52 -10.55 -10.78
CA LEU A 33 -2.75 -9.48 -11.44
C LEU A 33 -1.24 -9.75 -11.30
N LYS A 34 -0.51 -9.68 -12.41
CA LYS A 34 0.94 -9.94 -12.46
C LYS A 34 1.80 -8.69 -12.36
N GLY A 35 1.22 -7.53 -12.63
CA GLY A 35 1.90 -6.24 -12.60
C GLY A 35 0.93 -5.10 -12.93
N GLY A 36 1.34 -3.88 -12.59
CA GLY A 36 0.54 -2.67 -12.83
C GLY A 36 1.11 -1.45 -12.13
N LEU A 37 0.44 -0.31 -12.31
CA LEU A 37 0.75 0.94 -11.61
C LEU A 37 -0.30 1.16 -10.51
N ILE A 38 0.14 1.50 -9.31
CA ILE A 38 -0.74 1.89 -8.20
C ILE A 38 -0.55 3.39 -7.95
N SER A 39 -1.66 4.12 -7.90
CA SER A 39 -1.72 5.51 -7.47
C SER A 39 -2.96 5.71 -6.60
N GLY A 40 -2.85 6.53 -5.58
CA GLY A 40 -3.95 6.75 -4.64
C GLY A 40 -3.65 7.85 -3.63
N LEU A 41 -4.71 8.29 -2.96
CA LEU A 41 -4.68 9.30 -1.90
C LEU A 41 -5.46 8.76 -0.70
N GLY A 42 -5.10 9.21 0.50
CA GLY A 42 -5.77 8.79 1.72
C GLY A 42 -5.09 9.34 2.98
N ALA A 43 -5.56 8.87 4.14
CA ALA A 43 -5.01 9.20 5.43
C ALA A 43 -4.51 7.93 6.14
N LEU A 44 -3.35 8.02 6.77
CA LEU A 44 -2.72 6.93 7.52
C LEU A 44 -2.42 7.39 8.94
N ILE A 45 -2.62 6.49 9.92
CA ILE A 45 -2.45 6.80 11.35
C ILE A 45 -1.16 6.22 11.96
N HIS A 46 -0.60 5.18 11.33
CA HIS A 46 0.66 4.54 11.68
C HIS A 46 1.37 4.16 10.39
N VAL A 47 2.50 4.83 10.10
CA VAL A 47 3.27 4.65 8.87
C VAL A 47 4.70 4.31 9.23
N GLU A 48 5.22 3.22 8.67
CA GLU A 48 6.65 2.95 8.66
C GLU A 48 7.20 3.33 7.29
N LEU A 49 8.21 4.20 7.27
CA LEU A 49 8.98 4.51 6.07
C LEU A 49 10.39 3.92 6.22
N GLY A 50 10.93 3.39 5.12
CA GLY A 50 12.27 2.81 5.05
C GLY A 50 13.15 3.56 4.07
N TYR A 51 14.34 3.96 4.52
CA TYR A 51 15.44 4.38 3.66
C TYR A 51 16.42 3.22 3.50
N TYR A 52 16.72 2.83 2.27
CA TYR A 52 17.66 1.74 2.01
C TYR A 52 19.11 2.25 2.02
N HIS A 53 19.90 1.82 2.99
CA HIS A 53 21.32 2.11 3.05
C HIS A 53 22.10 1.15 2.14
N LEU A 54 22.70 1.67 1.06
CA LEU A 54 23.30 0.85 0.01
C LEU A 54 24.50 0.02 0.48
N GLU A 55 25.39 0.60 1.29
CA GLU A 55 26.60 -0.09 1.75
C GLU A 55 26.27 -1.22 2.73
N GLU A 56 25.45 -0.93 3.75
CA GLU A 56 24.99 -1.87 4.76
C GLU A 56 23.96 -2.89 4.23
N LYS A 57 23.36 -2.62 3.07
CA LYS A 57 22.28 -3.42 2.44
C LYS A 57 21.07 -3.62 3.36
N GLN A 58 20.77 -2.62 4.17
CA GLN A 58 19.70 -2.66 5.18
C GLN A 58 18.77 -1.44 5.07
N TYR A 59 17.54 -1.61 5.56
CA TYR A 59 16.60 -0.50 5.68
C TYR A 59 16.71 0.16 7.06
N LEU A 60 17.00 1.46 7.07
CA LEU A 60 16.76 2.32 8.22
C LEU A 60 15.28 2.69 8.25
N ARG A 61 14.58 2.25 9.30
CA ARG A 61 13.13 2.39 9.43
C ARG A 61 12.79 3.48 10.42
N ARG A 62 11.76 4.25 10.10
CA ARG A 62 11.16 5.22 11.02
C ARG A 62 9.65 5.09 11.01
N THR A 63 9.07 5.08 12.19
CA THR A 63 7.63 5.06 12.40
C THR A 63 7.12 6.47 12.67
N PHE A 64 5.99 6.80 12.06
CA PHE A 64 5.24 8.03 12.27
C PHE A 64 3.84 7.65 12.73
N SER A 65 3.37 8.27 13.80
CA SER A 65 2.03 8.04 14.35
C SER A 65 1.37 9.37 14.71
N THR A 66 0.07 9.49 14.45
CA THR A 66 -0.69 10.72 14.74
C THR A 66 -1.18 10.82 16.19
N MET A 67 -0.56 10.09 17.12
CA MET A 67 -0.92 10.07 18.55
C MET A 67 0.09 10.83 19.44
N ASP A 68 0.74 11.86 18.89
CA ASP A 68 1.45 12.88 19.68
C ASP A 68 0.51 14.07 19.96
#